data_AF-A0A101HIK2-F1
#
_entry.id   AF-A0A101HIK2-F1
#
_cell.length_a   1.000
_cell.length_b   1.000
_cell.length_c   1.000
_cell.angle_alpha   90.00
_cell.angle_beta   90.00
_cell.angle_gamma   90.00
#
_symmetry.space_group_name_H-M   'P 1'
#
loop_
_entity.id
_entity.type
_entity.pdbx_description
1 polymer ?
#
loop_
_entity_poly.entity_id
_entity_poly.type
_entity_poly.pdbx_seq_one_letter_code
_entity_poly.pdbx_strand_id
1 'polypeptide(L)'
;MAKYSLTDFLSLSKEPTPVKNLQEDLLFEAMERYLEKENPPNETLKILREIIGLEEIGQILTTLREKNPSFYMYYFKEELNLKATILLNYIQERGDHTEIQTLQEIIKTEDSNNNPIQQMEVIDEIYERYKIINTIPSV
;
A
#
# COMPACT_ATOMS: atom_id res chain seq x y z
N MET A 1 -0.61 11.45 5.29
CA MET A 1 -1.74 10.57 4.87
C MET A 1 -1.62 10.43 3.37
N ALA A 2 -1.81 9.22 2.81
CA ALA A 2 -1.53 8.98 1.39
C ALA A 2 -2.34 9.93 0.48
N LYS A 3 -1.67 10.58 -0.46
CA LYS A 3 -2.23 11.51 -1.44
C LYS A 3 -2.89 10.77 -2.59
N TYR A 4 -2.36 9.60 -2.95
CA TYR A 4 -2.87 8.77 -4.04
C TYR A 4 -3.34 7.40 -3.52
N SER A 5 -4.49 6.96 -4.04
CA SER A 5 -5.08 5.66 -3.74
C SER A 5 -4.30 4.53 -4.40
N LEU A 6 -4.42 3.29 -3.92
CA LEU A 6 -3.85 2.13 -4.61
C LEU A 6 -4.35 2.03 -6.08
N THR A 7 -5.60 2.41 -6.33
CA THR A 7 -6.18 2.52 -7.68
C THR A 7 -5.38 3.45 -8.59
N ASP A 8 -4.91 4.59 -8.09
CA ASP A 8 -4.11 5.54 -8.87
C ASP A 8 -2.80 4.89 -9.31
N PHE A 9 -2.15 4.09 -8.46
CA PHE A 9 -0.92 3.37 -8.79
C PHE A 9 -1.17 2.27 -9.82
N LEU A 10 -2.26 1.50 -9.68
CA LEU A 10 -2.62 0.45 -10.64
C LEU A 10 -2.89 0.98 -12.05
N SER A 11 -3.26 2.26 -12.21
CA SER A 11 -3.35 2.85 -13.56
C SER A 11 -2.02 2.85 -14.33
N LEU A 12 -0.90 2.67 -13.63
CA LEU A 12 0.43 2.52 -14.23
C LEU A 12 0.71 1.09 -14.74
N SER A 13 -0.03 0.08 -14.27
CA SER A 13 0.16 -1.30 -14.74
C SER A 13 -0.54 -1.53 -16.07
N LYS A 14 0.13 -2.21 -17.00
CA LYS A 14 -0.41 -2.54 -18.34
C LYS A 14 -1.56 -3.53 -18.31
N GLU A 15 -1.68 -4.31 -17.23
CA GLU A 15 -2.77 -5.27 -17.07
C GLU A 15 -3.92 -4.65 -16.25
N PRO A 16 -5.17 -4.74 -16.73
CA PRO A 16 -6.33 -4.27 -15.99
C PRO A 16 -6.59 -5.21 -14.80
N THR A 17 -5.95 -4.96 -13.66
CA THR A 17 -6.30 -5.64 -12.41
C THR A 17 -7.64 -5.10 -11.93
N PRO A 18 -8.64 -5.94 -11.60
CA PRO A 18 -9.90 -5.49 -11.03
C PRO A 18 -9.68 -4.74 -9.70
N VAL A 19 -9.71 -3.42 -9.77
CA VAL A 19 -9.29 -2.48 -8.71
C VAL A 19 -10.06 -2.68 -7.39
N LYS A 20 -11.35 -3.00 -7.46
CA LYS A 20 -12.22 -3.06 -6.28
C LYS A 20 -11.91 -4.26 -5.38
N ASN A 21 -11.46 -5.36 -5.98
CA ASN A 21 -11.09 -6.55 -5.23
C ASN A 21 -9.68 -6.40 -4.64
N LEU A 22 -8.77 -5.65 -5.27
CA LEU A 22 -7.37 -5.65 -4.83
C LEU A 22 -7.13 -5.03 -3.44
N GLN A 23 -7.87 -3.97 -3.06
CA GLN A 23 -7.70 -3.38 -1.73
C GLN A 23 -8.28 -4.27 -0.61
N GLU A 24 -9.36 -4.99 -0.93
CA GLU A 24 -9.97 -6.00 -0.06
C GLU A 24 -9.08 -7.24 0.03
N ASP A 25 -8.61 -7.77 -1.11
CA ASP A 25 -7.68 -8.89 -1.22
C ASP A 25 -6.40 -8.60 -0.44
N LEU A 26 -5.80 -7.42 -0.62
CA LEU A 26 -4.64 -6.98 0.15
C LEU A 26 -4.94 -6.94 1.66
N LEU A 27 -6.12 -6.47 2.05
CA LEU A 27 -6.50 -6.43 3.47
C LEU A 27 -6.63 -7.84 4.06
N PHE A 28 -7.26 -8.76 3.33
CA PHE A 28 -7.43 -10.14 3.77
C PHE A 28 -6.10 -10.88 3.83
N GLU A 29 -5.25 -10.75 2.81
CA GLU A 29 -3.90 -11.32 2.81
C GLU A 29 -3.04 -10.74 3.95
N ALA A 30 -3.09 -9.42 4.16
CA ALA A 30 -2.38 -8.78 5.26
C ALA A 30 -2.89 -9.28 6.61
N MET A 31 -4.20 -9.51 6.75
CA MET A 31 -4.76 -10.12 7.95
C MET A 31 -4.23 -11.52 8.17
N GLU A 32 -4.31 -12.41 7.18
CA GLU A 32 -3.81 -13.79 7.30
C GLU A 32 -2.35 -13.81 7.78
N ARG A 33 -1.48 -13.04 7.12
CA ARG A 33 -0.06 -12.94 7.50
C ARG A 33 0.15 -12.33 8.89
N TYR A 34 -0.64 -11.31 9.26
CA TYR A 34 -0.58 -10.72 10.59
C TYR A 34 -0.97 -11.73 11.67
N LEU A 35 -2.03 -12.50 11.45
CA LEU A 35 -2.48 -13.53 12.37
C LEU A 35 -1.43 -14.65 12.53
N GLU A 36 -0.77 -15.05 11.44
CA GLU A 36 0.30 -16.05 11.46
C GLU A 36 1.58 -15.56 12.15
N LYS A 37 2.01 -14.33 11.85
CA LYS A 37 3.30 -13.79 12.31
C LYS A 37 3.25 -13.27 13.74
N GLU A 38 2.22 -12.50 14.08
CA GLU A 38 2.14 -11.79 15.35
C GLU A 38 1.39 -12.59 16.43
N ASN A 39 0.64 -13.63 16.02
CA ASN A 39 -0.18 -14.47 16.90
C ASN A 39 -0.94 -13.64 17.98
N PRO A 40 -1.79 -12.70 17.56
CA PRO A 40 -2.38 -11.72 18.45
C PRO A 40 -3.38 -12.36 19.44
N PRO A 41 -3.64 -11.73 20.60
CA PRO A 41 -4.54 -12.30 21.60
C PRO A 41 -5.99 -12.39 21.10
N ASN A 42 -6.78 -13.30 21.71
CA ASN A 42 -8.16 -13.58 21.31
C ASN A 42 -9.08 -12.34 21.26
N GLU A 43 -8.83 -11.35 22.10
CA GLU A 43 -9.57 -10.08 22.10
C GLU A 43 -9.33 -9.28 20.82
N THR A 44 -8.09 -9.25 20.33
CA THR A 44 -7.72 -8.66 19.04
C THR A 44 -8.38 -9.42 17.88
N LEU A 45 -8.42 -10.76 17.94
CA LEU A 45 -9.13 -11.57 16.93
C LEU A 45 -10.62 -11.24 16.88
N LYS A 46 -11.25 -11.04 18.04
CA LYS A 46 -12.66 -10.67 18.13
C LYS A 46 -12.92 -9.30 17.50
N ILE A 47 -12.09 -8.30 17.82
CA ILE A 47 -12.17 -6.96 17.25
C ILE A 47 -12.01 -7.01 15.73
N LEU A 48 -11.02 -7.75 15.21
CA LEU A 48 -10.80 -7.87 13.76
C LEU A 48 -12.02 -8.49 13.05
N ARG A 49 -12.63 -9.55 13.62
CA ARG A 49 -13.83 -10.17 13.05
C ARG A 49 -15.03 -9.23 13.02
N GLU A 50 -15.24 -8.44 14.07
CA GLU A 50 -16.31 -7.44 14.12
C GLU A 50 -16.12 -6.36 13.04
N ILE A 51 -14.89 -5.91 12.84
CA ILE A 51 -14.58 -4.84 11.88
C ILE A 51 -14.67 -5.33 10.43
N ILE A 52 -14.25 -6.56 10.15
CA ILE A 52 -14.32 -7.15 8.80
C ILE A 52 -15.76 -7.46 8.38
N GLY A 53 -16.69 -7.57 9.33
CA GLY A 53 -18.12 -7.70 9.04
C GLY A 53 -18.78 -6.42 8.47
N LEU A 54 -18.03 -5.31 8.35
CA LEU A 54 -18.51 -4.09 7.69
C LEU A 54 -18.50 -4.25 6.16
N GLU A 55 -19.43 -3.60 5.46
CA GLU A 55 -19.62 -3.80 4.01
C GLU A 55 -18.72 -2.90 3.13
N GLU A 56 -18.09 -1.88 3.69
CA GLU A 56 -17.33 -0.89 2.93
C GLU A 56 -15.87 -0.80 3.40
N ILE A 57 -14.92 -1.02 2.47
CA ILE A 57 -13.48 -0.99 2.76
C ILE A 57 -13.02 0.32 3.43
N GLY A 58 -13.58 1.47 3.04
CA GLY A 58 -13.25 2.76 3.66
C GLY A 58 -13.63 2.81 5.15
N GLN A 59 -14.78 2.23 5.51
CA GLN A 59 -15.24 2.12 6.90
C GLN A 59 -14.41 1.11 7.68
N ILE A 60 -14.06 -0.02 7.06
CA ILE A 60 -13.17 -1.03 7.62
C ILE A 60 -11.83 -0.39 8.01
N LEU A 61 -11.16 0.28 7.07
CA LEU A 61 -9.84 0.88 7.30
C LEU A 61 -9.87 1.99 8.34
N THR A 62 -10.93 2.81 8.35
CA THR A 62 -11.13 3.86 9.37
C THR A 62 -11.29 3.24 10.76
N THR A 63 -12.13 2.20 10.88
CA THR A 63 -12.39 1.52 12.15
C THR A 63 -11.16 0.75 12.63
N LEU A 64 -10.40 0.11 11.73
CA LEU A 64 -9.15 -0.56 12.05
C LEU A 64 -8.13 0.42 12.63
N ARG A 65 -7.98 1.61 12.03
CA ARG A 65 -7.08 2.64 12.54
C ARG A 65 -7.39 3.01 13.98
N GLU A 66 -8.66 3.09 14.34
CA GLU A 66 -9.11 3.48 15.68
C GLU A 66 -9.04 2.33 16.70
N LYS A 67 -9.52 1.15 16.32
CA LYS A 67 -9.71 0.01 17.25
C LYS A 67 -8.58 -0.99 17.25
N ASN A 68 -7.77 -1.04 16.20
CA ASN A 68 -6.61 -1.92 16.10
C ASN A 68 -5.47 -1.27 15.28
N PRO A 69 -4.82 -0.22 15.85
CA PRO A 69 -3.79 0.54 15.15
C PRO A 69 -2.58 -0.32 14.77
N SER A 70 -2.30 -1.40 15.50
CA SER A 70 -1.21 -2.34 15.20
C SER A 70 -1.46 -3.06 13.88
N PHE A 71 -2.65 -3.65 13.70
CA PHE A 71 -2.99 -4.28 12.43
C PHE A 71 -3.14 -3.25 11.30
N TYR A 72 -3.71 -2.09 11.59
CA TYR A 72 -3.78 -1.00 10.61
C TYR A 72 -2.39 -0.60 10.08
N MET A 73 -1.40 -0.48 10.96
CA MET A 73 -0.02 -0.15 10.57
C MET A 73 0.62 -1.29 9.76
N TYR A 74 0.34 -2.54 10.12
CA TYR A 74 0.78 -3.70 9.34
C TYR A 74 0.22 -3.66 7.91
N TYR A 75 -1.11 -3.52 7.77
CA TYR A 75 -1.76 -3.36 6.48
C TYR A 75 -1.19 -2.17 5.69
N PHE A 76 -0.99 -1.02 6.34
CA PHE A 76 -0.46 0.17 5.70
C PHE A 76 0.95 -0.03 5.14
N LYS A 77 1.78 -0.85 5.81
CA LYS A 77 3.10 -1.25 5.30
C LYS A 77 2.98 -2.16 4.07
N GLU A 78 2.05 -3.10 4.06
CA GLU A 78 1.80 -3.94 2.89
C GLU A 78 1.31 -3.10 1.70
N GLU A 79 0.41 -2.13 1.92
CA GLU A 79 -0.03 -1.18 0.89
C GLU A 79 1.12 -0.34 0.34
N LEU A 80 1.99 0.17 1.20
CA LEU A 80 3.19 0.92 0.82
C LEU A 80 4.12 0.08 -0.07
N ASN A 81 4.40 -1.16 0.33
CA ASN A 81 5.26 -2.08 -0.42
C ASN A 81 4.70 -2.38 -1.81
N LEU A 82 3.38 -2.58 -1.91
CA LEU A 82 2.72 -2.82 -3.18
C LEU A 82 2.81 -1.59 -4.10
N LYS A 83 2.53 -0.38 -3.59
CA LYS A 83 2.66 0.86 -4.36
C LYS A 83 4.08 1.08 -4.85
N ALA A 84 5.08 0.87 -3.98
CA ALA A 84 6.49 0.97 -4.34
C ALA A 84 6.88 -0.04 -5.44
N THR A 85 6.38 -1.27 -5.35
CA THR A 85 6.64 -2.33 -6.35
C THR A 85 6.03 -2.00 -7.71
N ILE A 86 4.78 -1.52 -7.73
CA ILE A 86 4.11 -1.08 -8.97
C ILE A 86 4.92 0.04 -9.63
N LEU A 87 5.32 1.04 -8.84
CA LEU A 87 6.09 2.18 -9.34
C LEU A 87 7.48 1.78 -9.82
N LEU A 88 8.15 0.86 -9.12
CA LEU A 88 9.44 0.32 -9.52
C LEU A 88 9.36 -0.38 -10.87
N ASN A 89 8.38 -1.29 -11.04
CA ASN A 89 8.17 -1.99 -12.30
C ASN A 89 7.88 -1.00 -13.44
N TYR A 90 7.03 -0.02 -13.18
CA TYR A 90 6.69 1.03 -14.14
C TYR A 90 7.93 1.82 -14.62
N ILE A 91 8.78 2.25 -13.68
CA ILE A 91 9.99 3.02 -13.96
C ILE A 91 11.02 2.18 -14.73
N GLN A 92 11.19 0.91 -14.32
CA GLN A 92 12.11 -0.03 -14.97
C GLN A 92 11.74 -0.29 -16.44
N GLU A 93 10.45 -0.45 -16.74
CA GLU A 93 9.98 -0.64 -18.13
C GLU A 93 10.30 0.54 -19.04
N ARG A 94 10.53 1.74 -18.47
CA ARG A 94 10.87 2.96 -19.22
C ARG A 94 12.37 3.20 -19.32
N GLY A 95 13.19 2.38 -18.67
CA GLY A 95 14.65 2.55 -18.64
C GLY A 95 15.12 3.76 -17.84
N ASP A 96 14.27 4.33 -16.98
CA ASP A 96 14.69 5.35 -16.02
C ASP A 96 15.18 4.66 -14.75
N HIS A 97 16.35 5.07 -14.26
CA HIS A 97 17.01 4.46 -13.10
C HIS A 97 17.08 5.39 -11.88
N THR A 98 16.53 6.60 -12.00
CA THR A 98 16.71 7.68 -11.01
C THR A 98 16.18 7.31 -9.63
N GLU A 99 15.04 6.59 -9.57
CA GLU A 99 14.34 6.30 -8.31
C GLU A 99 14.40 4.82 -7.90
N ILE A 100 15.10 3.99 -8.68
CA ILE A 100 15.15 2.54 -8.44
C ILE A 100 15.72 2.22 -7.07
N GLN A 101 16.80 2.89 -6.68
CA GLN A 101 17.44 2.63 -5.39
C GLN A 101 16.51 3.02 -4.24
N THR A 102 15.90 4.20 -4.28
CA THR A 102 14.92 4.68 -3.29
C THR A 102 13.77 3.70 -3.12
N LEU A 103 13.18 3.22 -4.23
CA LEU A 103 12.06 2.27 -4.19
C LEU A 103 12.48 0.90 -3.67
N GLN A 104 13.67 0.42 -4.07
CA GLN A 104 14.21 -0.83 -3.53
C GLN A 104 14.50 -0.74 -2.04
N GLU A 105 14.98 0.39 -1.53
CA GLU A 105 15.21 0.61 -0.11
C GLU A 105 13.89 0.58 0.67
N ILE A 106 12.84 1.23 0.16
CA ILE A 106 11.49 1.20 0.75
C ILE A 106 10.94 -0.24 0.80
N ILE A 107 11.04 -0.99 -0.31
CA ILE A 107 10.57 -2.39 -0.38
C ILE A 107 11.38 -3.31 0.55
N LYS A 108 12.70 -3.11 0.65
CA LYS A 108 13.61 -3.96 1.44
C LYS A 108 13.59 -3.65 2.94
N THR A 109 13.00 -2.53 3.38
CA THR A 109 13.00 -2.20 4.81
C THR A 109 12.00 -3.06 5.58
N GLU A 110 12.45 -4.21 6.08
CA GLU A 110 11.84 -4.84 7.25
C GLU A 110 12.14 -4.04 8.53
N ASP A 111 13.17 -3.19 8.49
CA ASP A 111 13.77 -2.56 9.65
C ASP A 111 13.00 -1.34 10.21
N SER A 112 12.86 -1.35 11.52
CA SER A 112 11.93 -0.55 12.34
C SER A 112 12.18 0.97 12.45
N ASN A 113 13.21 1.49 11.79
CA ASN A 113 13.61 2.91 11.94
C ASN A 113 12.97 3.86 10.92
N ASN A 114 12.35 3.34 9.87
CA ASN A 114 11.67 4.18 8.88
C ASN A 114 10.17 4.22 9.16
N ASN A 115 9.62 5.43 9.28
CA ASN A 115 8.20 5.65 9.51
C ASN A 115 7.43 5.38 8.20
N PRO A 116 6.52 4.38 8.14
CA PRO A 116 5.78 4.07 6.92
C PRO A 116 5.01 5.27 6.35
N ILE A 117 4.61 6.22 7.21
CA ILE A 117 3.91 7.44 6.80
C ILE A 117 4.83 8.33 5.96
N GLN A 118 6.08 8.51 6.39
CA GLN A 118 7.06 9.30 5.64
C GLN A 118 7.44 8.61 4.33
N GLN A 119 7.57 7.29 4.34
CA GLN A 119 7.83 6.54 3.11
C GLN A 119 6.68 6.65 2.11
N MET A 120 5.42 6.66 2.58
CA MET A 120 4.27 6.88 1.71
C MET A 120 4.31 8.26 1.05
N GLU A 121 4.75 9.31 1.77
CA GLU A 121 4.93 10.65 1.20
C GLU A 121 5.97 10.65 0.08
N VAL A 122 7.10 9.95 0.26
CA VAL A 122 8.11 9.77 -0.79
C VAL A 122 7.55 9.02 -2.00
N ILE A 123 6.78 7.95 -1.77
CA ILE A 123 6.12 7.20 -2.85
C ILE A 123 5.12 8.08 -3.62
N ASP A 124 4.32 8.88 -2.92
CA ASP A 124 3.39 9.82 -3.53
C ASP A 124 4.11 10.89 -4.36
N GLU A 125 5.24 11.41 -3.89
CA GLU A 125 6.06 12.38 -4.63
C GLU A 125 6.65 11.79 -5.92
N ILE A 126 7.19 10.57 -5.84
CA ILE A 126 7.72 9.88 -7.02
C ILE A 126 6.59 9.64 -8.01
N TYR A 127 5.45 9.12 -7.55
CA TYR A 127 4.27 8.88 -8.39
C TYR A 127 3.81 10.17 -9.10
N GLU A 128 3.75 11.30 -8.39
CA GLU A 128 3.37 12.59 -8.96
C GLU A 128 4.31 13.03 -10.09
N ARG A 129 5.64 12.89 -9.90
CA ARG A 129 6.63 13.19 -10.94
C ARG A 129 6.38 12.37 -12.21
N TYR A 130 6.17 11.07 -12.08
CA TYR A 130 5.94 10.19 -13.24
C TYR A 130 4.55 10.39 -13.86
N LYS A 131 3.52 10.69 -13.07
CA LYS A 131 2.19 11.04 -13.58
C LYS A 131 2.23 12.31 -14.44
N ILE A 132 2.95 13.35 -14.00
CA ILE A 132 3.09 14.61 -14.76
C ILE A 132 3.83 14.38 -16.08
N ILE A 133 4.93 13.63 -16.09
CA ILE A 133 5.69 13.30 -17.31
C ILE A 133 4.82 12.62 -18.38
N ASN A 134 3.78 11.88 -17.97
CA ASN A 134 2.88 11.18 -18.90
C ASN A 134 1.70 11.99 -19.44
N THR A 135 1.45 13.16 -18.87
CA THR A 135 0.33 14.03 -19.28
C THR A 135 0.74 15.14 -20.24
N ILE A 136 2.04 15.29 -20.50
CA ILE A 136 2.55 16.19 -21.53
C ILE A 136 2.55 15.42 -22.85
N PRO A 137 1.66 15.73 -23.81
CA PRO A 137 1.71 15.11 -25.13
C PRO A 137 3.05 15.49 -25.78
N SER A 138 3.75 14.50 -26.32
CA SER A 138 4.91 14.70 -27.17
C SER A 138 4.52 15.67 -28.30
N VAL A 139 5.17 16.83 -28.36
CA VAL A 139 5.02 17.81 -29.45
C VAL A 139 5.69 17.27 -30.71
#